data_AF-A0AAW7KZF3-F1
#
_entry.id   AF-A0AAW7KZF3-F1
#
_cell.length_a   1.000
_cell.length_b   1.000
_cell.length_c   1.000
_cell.angle_alpha   90.00
_cell.angle_beta   90.00
_cell.angle_gamma   90.00
#
_symmetry.space_group_name_H-M   'P 1'
#
loop_
_entity.id
_entity.type
_entity.pdbx_description
1 polymer ?
#
loop_
_entity_poly.entity_id
_entity_poly.type
_entity_poly.pdbx_seq_one_letter_code
_entity_poly.pdbx_strand_id
1 'polypeptide(L)'
;MYIYRVCLLSFLLFLLGCDFSGSTSTPKVNQSQTECKNNNPCIFPNQVKVWLSEETLSPETPFSIYTQLPTGVTITAAKLEGVSMYMGYIPVQFKNQGSVWVANTMVGICSEKNMVWKLILTTVDTNTGISENVEYFFNVTY
;
A
#
# COMPACT_ATOMS: atom_id res chain seq x y z
N MET A 1 48.03 31.44 23.06
CA MET A 1 48.15 30.78 21.74
C MET A 1 47.57 29.35 21.69
N TYR A 2 46.60 29.00 22.56
CA TYR A 2 45.94 27.66 22.54
C TYR A 2 44.41 27.74 22.34
N ILE A 3 43.79 28.89 22.60
CA ILE A 3 42.34 29.11 22.44
C ILE A 3 41.89 29.07 20.97
N TYR A 4 42.70 29.57 20.03
CA TYR A 4 42.33 29.57 18.60
C TYR A 4 42.42 28.17 17.96
N ARG A 5 43.27 27.27 18.49
CA ARG A 5 43.38 25.89 17.99
C ARG A 5 42.22 25.00 18.41
N VAL A 6 41.63 25.25 19.58
CA VAL A 6 40.45 24.51 20.07
C VAL A 6 39.18 24.91 19.31
N CYS A 7 39.04 26.19 18.96
CA CYS A 7 37.92 26.67 18.13
C CYS A 7 37.95 26.10 16.70
N LEU A 8 39.14 25.96 16.10
CA LEU A 8 39.29 25.45 14.73
C LEU A 8 38.99 23.95 14.61
N LEU A 9 39.19 23.17 15.67
CA LEU A 9 38.85 21.74 15.71
C LEU A 9 37.35 21.49 15.90
N SER A 10 36.63 22.40 16.57
CA SER A 10 35.18 22.26 16.77
C SER A 10 34.35 22.60 15.53
N PHE A 11 34.91 23.33 14.57
CA PHE A 11 34.24 23.68 13.31
C PHE A 11 34.32 22.57 12.25
N LEU A 12 35.33 21.68 12.34
CA LEU A 12 35.51 20.56 11.40
C LEU A 12 34.54 19.39 11.63
N LEU A 13 33.91 19.29 12.80
CA LEU A 13 32.97 18.21 13.14
C LEU A 13 31.55 18.44 12.60
N PHE A 14 31.24 19.64 12.09
CA PHE A 14 29.94 19.95 11.48
C PHE A 14 29.82 19.61 10.00
N LEU A 15 30.89 19.11 9.37
CA LEU A 15 30.89 18.74 7.94
C LEU A 15 30.66 17.25 7.67
N LEU A 16 30.41 16.44 8.70
CA LEU A 16 29.82 15.10 8.53
C LEU A 16 28.29 15.21 8.41
N GLY A 17 27.81 16.09 7.54
CA GLY A 17 26.45 16.03 7.06
C GLY A 17 26.34 14.82 6.16
N CYS A 18 25.61 13.79 6.58
CA CYS A 18 25.30 12.65 5.73
C CYS A 18 24.73 13.15 4.41
N ASP A 19 25.38 12.76 3.32
CA ASP A 19 24.83 12.85 1.98
C ASP A 19 23.57 11.98 1.97
N PHE A 20 22.40 12.59 2.16
CA PHE A 20 21.14 11.94 1.85
C PHE A 20 21.10 11.83 0.33
N SER A 21 21.71 10.75 -0.17
CA SER A 21 21.37 10.20 -1.48
C SER A 21 19.87 9.99 -1.46
N GLY A 22 19.15 11.00 -1.97
CA GLY A 22 17.76 10.86 -2.36
C GLY A 22 17.74 9.74 -3.37
N SER A 23 17.48 8.52 -2.89
CA SER A 23 17.17 7.42 -3.76
C SER A 23 15.90 7.84 -4.47
N THR A 24 16.02 8.21 -5.74
CA THR A 24 14.97 7.97 -6.73
C THR A 24 14.78 6.46 -6.85
N SER A 25 14.41 5.82 -5.75
CA SER A 25 13.69 4.58 -5.80
C SER A 25 12.30 5.00 -6.28
N THR A 26 12.12 4.95 -7.60
CA THR A 26 10.85 4.43 -8.09
C THR A 26 10.50 3.27 -7.19
N PRO A 27 9.35 3.27 -6.49
CA PRO A 27 9.00 2.16 -5.63
C PRO A 27 8.98 0.92 -6.51
N LYS A 28 10.06 0.14 -6.50
CA LYS A 28 10.10 -1.16 -7.13
C LYS A 28 9.20 -1.99 -6.24
N VAL A 29 7.93 -2.09 -6.65
CA VAL A 29 7.00 -3.10 -6.15
C VAL A 29 7.80 -4.40 -6.13
N ASN A 30 8.06 -4.90 -4.92
CA ASN A 30 8.89 -6.07 -4.74
C ASN A 30 8.16 -7.23 -5.44
N GLN A 31 8.86 -7.85 -6.38
CA GLN A 31 8.32 -8.67 -7.46
C GLN A 31 7.72 -10.00 -6.97
N SER A 32 6.57 -9.94 -6.31
CA SER A 32 5.70 -11.11 -6.09
C SER A 32 4.32 -10.93 -6.74
N GLN A 33 4.09 -9.83 -7.47
CA GLN A 33 2.76 -9.44 -7.98
C GLN A 33 2.68 -9.30 -9.49
N THR A 34 3.66 -9.82 -10.23
CA THR A 34 3.80 -9.65 -11.68
C THR A 34 2.62 -10.20 -12.51
N GLU A 35 1.60 -10.81 -11.89
CA GLU A 35 0.52 -11.52 -12.59
C GLU A 35 -0.90 -11.11 -12.20
N CYS A 36 -1.08 -10.23 -11.22
CA CYS A 36 -2.43 -9.81 -10.81
C CYS A 36 -2.95 -8.71 -11.74
N LYS A 37 -3.80 -9.11 -12.69
CA LYS A 37 -4.54 -8.19 -13.55
C LYS A 37 -5.73 -7.59 -12.81
N ASN A 38 -5.98 -6.31 -13.01
CA ASN A 38 -7.20 -5.65 -12.54
C ASN A 38 -8.44 -6.39 -13.08
N ASN A 39 -9.55 -6.37 -12.35
CA ASN A 39 -10.79 -7.11 -12.65
C ASN A 39 -10.69 -8.65 -12.68
N ASN A 40 -9.52 -9.23 -12.40
CA ASN A 40 -9.35 -10.66 -12.26
C ASN A 40 -8.94 -11.01 -10.82
N PRO A 41 -9.53 -12.08 -10.22
CA PRO A 41 -9.16 -12.51 -8.88
C PRO A 41 -7.66 -12.83 -8.76
N CYS A 42 -6.96 -12.01 -8.00
CA CYS A 42 -5.60 -12.26 -7.52
C CYS A 42 -5.69 -13.16 -6.30
N ILE A 43 -4.99 -14.30 -6.30
CA ILE A 43 -5.04 -15.30 -5.22
C ILE A 43 -3.75 -15.21 -4.40
N PHE A 44 -3.89 -15.04 -3.08
CA PHE A 44 -2.78 -14.92 -2.13
C PHE A 44 -2.48 -16.25 -1.43
N PRO A 45 -1.30 -16.41 -0.78
CA PRO A 45 -0.90 -17.67 -0.12
C PRO A 45 -1.91 -18.20 0.91
N ASN A 46 -2.64 -17.30 1.59
CA ASN A 46 -3.69 -17.65 2.53
C ASN A 46 -5.05 -17.87 1.85
N GLN A 47 -5.07 -18.11 0.54
CA GLN A 47 -6.24 -18.40 -0.30
C GLN A 47 -7.28 -17.27 -0.37
N VAL A 48 -6.99 -16.11 0.22
CA VAL A 48 -7.79 -14.89 0.02
C VAL A 48 -7.67 -14.47 -1.44
N LYS A 49 -8.79 -14.06 -2.02
CA LYS A 49 -8.85 -13.52 -3.38
C LYS A 49 -9.21 -12.04 -3.34
N VAL A 50 -8.58 -11.22 -4.18
CA VAL A 50 -8.89 -9.78 -4.29
C VAL A 50 -8.93 -9.37 -5.76
N TRP A 51 -9.91 -8.55 -6.14
CA TRP A 51 -9.98 -7.92 -7.47
C TRP A 51 -10.77 -6.62 -7.45
N LEU A 52 -10.64 -5.84 -8.51
CA LEU A 52 -11.34 -4.56 -8.71
C LEU A 52 -12.58 -4.76 -9.59
N SER A 53 -13.54 -3.83 -9.54
CA SER A 53 -14.67 -3.83 -10.48
C SER A 53 -14.29 -3.42 -11.89
N GLU A 54 -13.24 -2.61 -12.05
CA GLU A 54 -12.80 -2.10 -13.34
C GLU A 54 -11.35 -2.50 -13.61
N GLU A 55 -11.02 -2.64 -14.90
CA GLU A 55 -9.64 -2.87 -15.35
C GLU A 55 -8.80 -1.61 -15.22
N THR A 56 -9.39 -0.45 -15.54
CA THR A 56 -8.75 0.86 -15.46
C THR A 56 -9.48 1.73 -14.47
N LEU A 57 -8.74 2.29 -13.52
CA LEU A 57 -9.27 3.21 -12.53
C LEU A 57 -8.84 4.63 -12.83
N SER A 58 -9.75 5.57 -12.64
CA SER A 58 -9.49 7.00 -12.69
C SER A 58 -9.59 7.59 -11.28
N PRO A 59 -8.81 8.64 -10.98
CA PRO A 59 -8.89 9.33 -9.70
C PRO A 59 -10.29 9.94 -9.52
N GLU A 60 -10.69 10.14 -8.28
CA GLU A 60 -11.98 10.79 -7.92
C GLU A 60 -13.21 10.11 -8.54
N THR A 61 -13.06 8.87 -8.98
CA THR A 61 -14.14 8.05 -9.52
C THR A 61 -14.38 6.89 -8.56
N PRO A 62 -15.60 6.71 -8.03
CA PRO A 62 -15.91 5.58 -7.18
C PRO A 62 -15.73 4.24 -7.89
N PHE A 63 -15.20 3.26 -7.17
CA PHE A 63 -15.04 1.88 -7.63
C PHE A 63 -15.26 0.89 -6.48
N SER A 64 -15.42 -0.38 -6.83
CA SER A 64 -15.53 -1.48 -5.87
C SER A 64 -14.24 -2.31 -5.82
N ILE A 65 -13.92 -2.74 -4.61
CA ILE A 65 -12.95 -3.80 -4.35
C ILE A 65 -13.73 -5.00 -3.86
N TYR A 66 -13.50 -6.13 -4.51
CA TYR A 66 -14.07 -7.41 -4.14
C TYR A 66 -13.03 -8.27 -3.45
N THR A 67 -13.48 -9.02 -2.44
CA THR A 67 -12.68 -10.09 -1.86
C THR A 67 -13.50 -11.33 -1.56
N GLN A 68 -12.87 -12.49 -1.75
CA GLN A 68 -13.41 -13.77 -1.35
C GLN A 68 -12.45 -14.41 -0.35
N LEU A 69 -12.99 -14.79 0.81
CA LEU A 69 -12.24 -15.39 1.90
C LEU A 69 -12.41 -16.91 1.86
N PRO A 70 -11.37 -17.69 2.22
CA PRO A 70 -11.56 -19.11 2.51
C PRO A 70 -12.35 -19.30 3.81
N THR A 71 -12.84 -20.53 4.03
CA THR A 71 -13.58 -20.88 5.25
C THR A 71 -12.71 -20.67 6.49
N GLY A 72 -13.29 -20.05 7.52
CA GLY A 72 -12.59 -19.80 8.78
C GLY A 72 -11.62 -18.62 8.73
N VAL A 73 -11.67 -17.77 7.70
CA VAL A 73 -10.92 -16.51 7.65
C VAL A 73 -11.89 -15.33 7.69
N THR A 74 -11.55 -14.32 8.48
CA THR A 74 -12.34 -13.09 8.65
C THR A 74 -11.50 -11.85 8.39
N ILE A 75 -12.14 -10.76 7.95
CA ILE A 75 -11.51 -9.46 7.77
C ILE A 75 -11.62 -8.69 9.09
N THR A 76 -10.49 -8.19 9.59
CA THR A 76 -10.44 -7.39 10.82
C THR A 76 -10.19 -5.92 10.55
N ALA A 77 -9.47 -5.60 9.47
CA ALA A 77 -9.24 -4.24 9.03
C ALA A 77 -8.91 -4.20 7.53
N ALA A 78 -9.18 -3.06 6.89
CA ALA A 78 -8.70 -2.78 5.55
C ALA A 78 -8.40 -1.30 5.37
N LYS A 79 -7.35 -0.98 4.60
CA LYS A 79 -6.98 0.39 4.27
C LYS A 79 -6.30 0.50 2.90
N LEU A 80 -6.38 1.65 2.28
CA LEU A 80 -5.59 2.02 1.10
C LEU A 80 -4.49 2.99 1.47
N GLU A 81 -3.30 2.78 0.92
CA GLU A 81 -2.14 3.67 1.05
C GLU A 81 -1.54 3.95 -0.33
N GLY A 82 -1.15 5.21 -0.58
CA GLY A 82 -0.37 5.56 -1.75
C GLY A 82 1.07 5.06 -1.61
N VAL A 83 1.61 4.44 -2.66
CA VAL A 83 2.95 3.82 -2.61
C VAL A 83 4.06 4.84 -2.84
N SER A 84 3.93 5.68 -3.86
CA SER A 84 4.90 6.77 -4.16
C SER A 84 4.59 8.05 -3.38
N MET A 85 3.35 8.24 -2.94
CA MET A 85 2.88 9.48 -2.32
C MET A 85 2.05 9.19 -1.07
N TYR A 86 2.70 9.21 0.09
CA TYR A 86 2.04 8.97 1.38
C TYR A 86 1.34 10.23 1.88
N MET A 87 0.03 10.33 1.65
CA MET A 87 -0.84 11.41 2.15
C MET A 87 -1.78 10.95 3.27
N GLY A 88 -1.37 9.89 4.00
CA GLY A 88 -2.21 9.16 4.94
C GLY A 88 -2.81 7.90 4.32
N TYR A 89 -3.84 7.36 4.96
CA TYR A 89 -4.54 6.16 4.49
C TYR A 89 -6.05 6.38 4.43
N ILE A 90 -6.70 5.65 3.53
CA ILE A 90 -8.15 5.63 3.39
C ILE A 90 -8.66 4.34 4.05
N PRO A 91 -9.44 4.42 5.15
CA PRO A 91 -10.09 3.23 5.72
C PRO A 91 -11.05 2.62 4.70
N VAL A 92 -11.00 1.29 4.54
CA VAL A 92 -11.89 0.55 3.64
C VAL A 92 -12.77 -0.36 4.47
N GLN A 93 -14.07 -0.35 4.21
CA GLN A 93 -15.04 -1.19 4.91
C GLN A 93 -15.64 -2.21 3.94
N PHE A 94 -15.35 -3.48 4.20
CA PHE A 94 -15.94 -4.58 3.46
C PHE A 94 -17.28 -4.99 4.08
N LYS A 95 -18.29 -5.14 3.21
CA LYS A 95 -19.61 -5.66 3.57
C LYS A 95 -19.79 -7.04 2.94
N ASN A 96 -20.24 -8.00 3.73
CA ASN A 96 -20.54 -9.35 3.23
C ASN A 96 -21.80 -9.31 2.35
N GLN A 97 -21.70 -9.82 1.12
CA GLN A 97 -22.80 -9.98 0.16
C GLN A 97 -22.91 -11.45 -0.30
N GLY A 98 -22.80 -12.39 0.63
CA GLY A 98 -22.92 -13.83 0.38
C GLY A 98 -21.55 -14.49 0.25
N SER A 99 -21.18 -14.90 -0.96
CA SER A 99 -19.89 -15.53 -1.23
C SER A 99 -18.74 -14.52 -1.43
N VAL A 100 -19.07 -13.24 -1.56
CA VAL A 100 -18.11 -12.15 -1.83
C VAL A 100 -18.32 -11.03 -0.82
N TRP A 101 -17.23 -10.43 -0.40
CA TRP A 101 -17.19 -9.20 0.37
C TRP A 101 -16.90 -8.03 -0.55
N VAL A 102 -17.64 -6.94 -0.40
CA VAL A 102 -17.56 -5.77 -1.27
C VAL A 102 -17.24 -4.53 -0.46
N ALA A 103 -16.26 -3.76 -0.91
CA ALA A 103 -16.00 -2.42 -0.40
C ALA A 103 -16.10 -1.40 -1.53
N ASN A 104 -16.92 -0.37 -1.34
CA ASN A 104 -16.98 0.78 -2.24
C ASN A 104 -16.01 1.83 -1.74
N THR A 105 -15.16 2.35 -2.61
CA THR A 105 -14.13 3.33 -2.25
C THR A 105 -13.84 4.26 -3.42
N MET A 106 -12.99 5.24 -3.16
CA MET A 106 -12.49 6.20 -4.14
C MET A 106 -11.12 6.67 -3.66
N VAL A 107 -10.21 6.94 -4.59
CA VAL A 107 -8.91 7.52 -4.28
C VAL A 107 -8.81 8.93 -4.87
N GLY A 108 -8.10 9.82 -4.17
CA GLY A 108 -7.89 11.19 -4.64
C GLY A 108 -6.87 11.26 -5.77
N ILE A 109 -6.96 12.32 -6.57
CA ILE A 109 -5.92 12.68 -7.54
C ILE A 109 -4.67 13.19 -6.82
N CYS A 110 -3.51 12.94 -7.40
CA CYS A 110 -2.26 13.56 -6.99
C CYS A 110 -1.51 14.14 -8.21
N SER A 111 -0.33 14.71 -7.98
CA SER A 111 0.48 15.33 -9.03
C SER A 111 1.11 14.34 -10.03
N GLU A 112 1.05 13.03 -9.76
CA GLU A 112 1.61 11.98 -10.62
C GLU A 112 0.54 11.40 -11.55
N LYS A 113 0.88 11.29 -12.84
CA LYS A 113 -0.03 10.70 -13.85
C LYS A 113 -0.37 9.23 -13.59
N ASN A 114 0.62 8.46 -13.13
CA ASN A 114 0.46 7.04 -12.83
C ASN A 114 0.64 6.84 -11.33
N MET A 115 -0.47 6.68 -10.61
CA MET A 115 -0.47 6.48 -9.18
C MET A 115 -0.54 5.00 -8.86
N VAL A 116 0.34 4.54 -7.99
CA VAL A 116 0.28 3.19 -7.44
C VAL A 116 -0.33 3.25 -6.05
N TRP A 117 -1.44 2.54 -5.86
CA TRP A 117 -2.12 2.39 -4.58
C TRP A 117 -2.00 0.96 -4.10
N LYS A 118 -1.99 0.79 -2.77
CA LYS A 118 -1.92 -0.50 -2.10
C LYS A 118 -3.08 -0.66 -1.14
N LEU A 119 -3.90 -1.69 -1.35
CA LEU A 119 -4.80 -2.23 -0.35
C LEU A 119 -4.01 -3.08 0.63
N ILE A 120 -4.16 -2.80 1.92
CA ILE A 120 -3.70 -3.65 3.01
C ILE A 120 -4.97 -4.21 3.65
N LEU A 121 -5.22 -5.50 3.45
CA LEU A 121 -6.33 -6.24 4.01
C LEU A 121 -5.83 -7.14 5.14
N THR A 122 -6.18 -6.81 6.38
CA THR A 122 -5.82 -7.61 7.54
C THR A 122 -6.88 -8.68 7.75
N THR A 123 -6.44 -9.93 7.74
CA THR A 123 -7.27 -11.09 7.99
C THR A 123 -6.83 -11.82 9.26
N VAL A 124 -7.76 -12.59 9.83
CA VAL A 124 -7.51 -13.52 10.93
C VAL A 124 -8.13 -14.86 10.59
N ASP A 125 -7.33 -15.93 10.73
CA ASP A 125 -7.83 -17.30 10.75
C ASP A 125 -8.48 -17.57 12.12
N THR A 126 -9.76 -17.93 12.12
CA THR A 126 -10.56 -18.14 13.32
C THR A 126 -10.20 -19.43 14.07
N ASN A 127 -9.53 -20.37 13.42
CA ASN A 127 -9.10 -21.63 14.02
C ASN A 127 -7.75 -21.49 14.74
N THR A 128 -6.82 -20.75 14.13
CA THR A 128 -5.46 -20.58 14.67
C THR A 128 -5.25 -19.26 15.42
N GLY A 129 -6.12 -18.26 15.18
CA GLY A 129 -5.98 -16.90 15.71
C GLY A 129 -4.87 -16.09 15.04
N ILE A 130 -4.21 -16.64 14.01
CA ILE A 130 -3.11 -15.98 13.31
C ILE A 130 -3.67 -14.84 12.46
N SER A 131 -3.04 -13.66 12.57
CA SER A 131 -3.35 -12.50 11.75
C SER A 131 -2.31 -12.30 10.66
N GLU A 132 -2.78 -12.02 9.44
CA GLU A 132 -1.94 -11.80 8.27
C GLU A 132 -2.42 -10.58 7.49
N ASN A 133 -1.51 -9.97 6.73
CA ASN A 133 -1.83 -8.90 5.81
C ASN A 133 -1.74 -9.40 4.38
N VAL A 134 -2.83 -9.19 3.63
CA VAL A 134 -2.87 -9.33 2.19
C VAL A 134 -2.64 -7.95 1.58
N GLU A 135 -1.53 -7.78 0.88
CA GLU A 135 -1.20 -6.54 0.19
C GLU A 135 -1.53 -6.66 -1.30
N TYR A 136 -2.50 -5.88 -1.80
CA TYR A 136 -2.90 -5.86 -3.20
C TYR A 136 -2.61 -4.48 -3.81
N PHE A 137 -1.84 -4.43 -4.88
CA PHE A 137 -1.42 -3.17 -5.51
C PHE A 137 -2.16 -2.98 -6.82
N PHE A 138 -2.52 -1.74 -7.13
CA PHE A 138 -3.21 -1.39 -8.36
C PHE A 138 -2.85 0.03 -8.82
N ASN A 139 -2.98 0.26 -10.12
CA ASN A 139 -2.70 1.54 -10.74
C ASN A 139 -3.98 2.37 -10.95
N VAL A 140 -3.85 3.67 -10.77
CA VAL A 140 -4.89 4.67 -11.07
C VAL A 140 -4.29 5.74 -11.96
N THR A 141 -4.95 6.04 -13.07
CA THR A 141 -4.40 6.91 -14.13
C THR A 141 -5.45 7.87 -14.68
N TYR A 142 -5.00 9.05 -15.11
CA TYR A 142 -5.82 10.07 -15.78
C TYR A 142 -5.10 10.66 -17.01
#